data_AF-A0ABD4YN30-F1
#
_entry.id   AF-A0ABD4YN30-F1
#
_cell.length_a   1.000
_cell.length_b   1.000
_cell.length_c   1.000
_cell.angle_alpha   90.00
_cell.angle_beta   90.00
_cell.angle_gamma   90.00
#
_symmetry.space_group_name_H-M   'P 1'
#
loop_
_entity.id
_entity.type
_entity.pdbx_description
1 polymer ?
#
loop_
_entity_poly.entity_id
_entity_poly.type
_entity_poly.pdbx_seq_one_letter_code
_entity_poly.pdbx_strand_id
1 'polypeptide(L)'
;MNDRILGIAALALAVFMTAAGWSIEAPFAYEPVGPRAFPLLVALIIGLCGLWLIYKGGAAVERNPAGANGRIALMVVFATAYAFLFQWLGFVIATSLMTIFVGRLFGGSWIKCAIGGVVMSLFFFVLFDKVLDVVLPGGLLENLI
;
A
#
# COMPACT_ATOMS: atom_id res chain seq x y z
N MET A 1 -10.73 17.56 15.67
CA MET A 1 -11.47 17.67 14.37
C MET A 1 -10.90 16.76 13.29
N ASN A 2 -9.58 16.63 13.18
CA ASN A 2 -8.91 15.80 12.17
C ASN A 2 -9.45 14.35 12.10
N ASP A 3 -9.60 13.70 13.25
CA ASP A 3 -10.00 12.28 13.34
C ASP A 3 -11.40 12.00 12.79
N ARG A 4 -12.34 12.95 12.93
CA ARG A 4 -13.70 12.80 12.37
C ARG A 4 -13.69 12.91 10.85
N ILE A 5 -12.88 13.83 10.30
CA ILE A 5 -12.74 14.00 8.85
C ILE A 5 -12.09 12.75 8.24
N LEU A 6 -11.03 12.24 8.87
CA LEU A 6 -10.39 10.98 8.47
C LEU A 6 -11.35 9.78 8.58
N GLY A 7 -12.15 9.71 9.65
CA GLY A 7 -13.15 8.65 9.81
C GLY A 7 -14.25 8.71 8.74
N ILE A 8 -14.75 9.89 8.40
CA ILE A 8 -15.73 10.08 7.31
C ILE A 8 -15.10 9.70 5.96
N ALA A 9 -13.85 10.11 5.69
CA ALA A 9 -13.14 9.74 4.47
C ALA A 9 -12.91 8.23 4.37
N ALA A 10 -12.54 7.58 5.47
CA ALA A 10 -12.39 6.13 5.55
C ALA A 10 -13.71 5.41 5.28
N LEU A 11 -14.83 5.89 5.85
CA LEU A 11 -16.16 5.35 5.55
C LEU A 11 -16.55 5.51 4.09
N ALA A 12 -16.32 6.69 3.50
CA ALA A 12 -16.58 6.92 2.08
C ALA A 12 -15.78 5.97 1.19
N LEU A 13 -14.50 5.75 1.53
CA LEU A 13 -13.64 4.79 0.84
C LEU A 13 -14.11 3.34 1.01
N ALA A 14 -14.55 2.95 2.20
CA ALA A 14 -15.10 1.62 2.45
C ALA A 14 -16.39 1.37 1.63
N VAL A 15 -17.28 2.36 1.53
CA VAL A 15 -18.50 2.27 0.71
C VAL A 15 -18.13 2.15 -0.77
N PHE A 16 -17.18 2.96 -1.25
CA PHE A 16 -16.68 2.90 -2.62
C PHE A 16 -16.06 1.53 -2.95
N MET A 17 -15.19 1.00 -2.08
CA MET A 17 -14.60 -0.33 -2.25
C MET A 17 -15.65 -1.45 -2.23
N THR A 18 -16.67 -1.32 -1.37
CA THR A 18 -17.78 -2.28 -1.32
C THR A 18 -18.55 -2.28 -2.64
N ALA A 19 -18.88 -1.10 -3.17
CA ALA A 19 -19.58 -0.96 -4.45
C ALA A 19 -18.76 -1.53 -5.62
N ALA A 20 -17.47 -1.18 -5.69
CA ALA A 20 -16.56 -1.70 -6.72
C ALA A 20 -16.33 -3.22 -6.60
N GLY A 21 -16.24 -3.74 -5.37
CA GLY A 21 -16.08 -5.17 -5.11
C GLY A 21 -17.33 -5.99 -5.46
N TRP A 22 -18.53 -5.41 -5.32
CA TRP A 22 -19.78 -6.08 -5.67
C TRP A 22 -19.94 -6.27 -7.18
N SER A 23 -19.38 -5.36 -7.99
CA SER A 23 -19.38 -5.50 -9.46
C SER A 23 -18.40 -6.55 -9.99
N ILE A 24 -17.59 -7.19 -9.14
CA ILE A 24 -16.67 -8.25 -9.54
C ILE A 24 -17.45 -9.57 -9.58
N GLU A 25 -17.99 -9.91 -10.75
CA GLU A 25 -18.58 -11.22 -11.02
C GLU A 25 -17.51 -12.18 -11.56
N ALA A 26 -17.32 -13.32 -10.87
CA ALA A 26 -16.43 -14.38 -11.35
C ALA A 26 -17.24 -15.37 -12.21
N PRO A 27 -16.96 -15.50 -13.53
CA PRO A 27 -17.69 -16.43 -14.39
C PRO A 27 -17.42 -17.91 -14.06
N PHE A 28 -16.29 -18.21 -13.39
CA PHE A 28 -15.96 -19.53 -12.85
C PHE A 28 -15.18 -19.36 -11.55
N ALA A 29 -15.75 -19.80 -10.42
CA ALA A 29 -15.09 -19.77 -9.11
C ALA A 29 -14.42 -21.13 -8.84
N TYR A 30 -13.15 -21.29 -9.26
CA TYR A 30 -12.35 -22.46 -8.89
C TYR A 30 -11.77 -22.37 -7.47
N GLU A 31 -11.78 -21.17 -6.87
CA GLU A 31 -11.27 -20.92 -5.52
C GLU A 31 -12.42 -20.59 -4.54
N PRO A 32 -12.46 -21.22 -3.35
CA PRO A 32 -13.62 -21.20 -2.45
C PRO A 32 -14.00 -19.81 -1.90
N VAL A 33 -13.08 -18.84 -1.95
CA VAL A 33 -13.30 -17.48 -1.40
C VAL A 33 -13.70 -16.46 -2.48
N GLY A 34 -13.42 -16.72 -3.76
CA GLY A 34 -13.71 -15.83 -4.88
C GLY A 34 -12.99 -14.46 -4.82
N PRO A 35 -12.87 -13.76 -5.97
CA PRO A 35 -12.09 -12.50 -6.06
C PRO A 35 -12.72 -11.34 -5.27
N ARG A 36 -14.00 -11.45 -4.89
CA ARG A 36 -14.74 -10.44 -4.12
C ARG A 36 -14.41 -10.45 -2.61
N ALA A 37 -13.95 -11.56 -2.05
CA ALA A 37 -13.77 -11.68 -0.61
C ALA A 37 -12.70 -10.72 -0.08
N PHE A 38 -11.60 -10.56 -0.83
CA PHE A 38 -10.50 -9.69 -0.42
C PHE A 38 -10.92 -8.20 -0.40
N PRO A 39 -11.48 -7.60 -1.47
CA PRO A 39 -11.97 -6.22 -1.43
C PRO A 39 -12.99 -5.96 -0.32
N LEU A 40 -13.95 -6.88 -0.11
CA LEU A 40 -15.00 -6.72 0.90
C LEU A 40 -14.46 -6.82 2.33
N LEU A 41 -13.52 -7.72 2.60
CA LEU A 41 -12.88 -7.84 3.91
C LEU A 41 -12.08 -6.58 4.25
N VAL A 42 -11.32 -6.05 3.29
CA VAL A 42 -10.59 -4.80 3.47
C VAL A 42 -11.56 -3.63 3.70
N ALA A 43 -12.63 -3.54 2.91
CA ALA A 43 -13.66 -2.52 3.09
C ALA A 43 -14.31 -2.57 4.48
N LEU A 44 -14.62 -3.77 4.99
CA LEU A 44 -15.19 -3.96 6.32
C LEU A 44 -14.25 -3.48 7.43
N ILE A 45 -12.96 -3.84 7.37
CA ILE A 45 -11.96 -3.41 8.35
C ILE A 45 -11.82 -1.88 8.33
N ILE A 46 -11.69 -1.28 7.14
CA ILE A 46 -11.60 0.18 6.98
C ILE A 46 -12.86 0.87 7.53
N GLY A 47 -14.04 0.31 7.26
CA GLY A 47 -15.31 0.82 7.77
C GLY A 47 -15.38 0.82 9.29
N LEU A 48 -14.97 -0.28 9.93
CA LEU A 48 -14.90 -0.38 11.40
C LEU A 48 -13.91 0.63 12.00
N CYS A 49 -12.72 0.77 11.40
CA CYS A 49 -11.75 1.79 11.82
C CYS A 49 -12.30 3.22 11.66
N GLY A 50 -13.01 3.49 10.56
CA GLY A 50 -13.65 4.78 10.31
C GLY A 50 -14.74 5.13 11.33
N LEU A 51 -15.61 4.16 11.65
CA LEU A 51 -16.62 4.30 12.71
C LEU A 51 -15.98 4.58 14.07
N TRP A 52 -14.91 3.87 14.41
CA TRP A 52 -14.19 4.09 15.66
C TRP A 52 -13.59 5.50 15.70
N LEU A 53 -12.94 5.97 14.63
CA LEU A 53 -12.38 7.33 14.54
C LEU A 53 -13.45 8.42 14.75
N ILE A 54 -14.64 8.23 14.18
CA ILE A 54 -15.77 9.15 14.38
C ILE A 54 -16.25 9.12 15.84
N TYR A 55 -16.41 7.93 16.41
CA TYR A 55 -16.91 7.73 17.77
C TYR A 55 -15.95 8.26 18.84
N LYS A 56 -14.65 7.98 18.72
CA LYS A 56 -13.62 8.44 19.66
C LYS A 56 -13.59 9.96 19.76
N GLY A 57 -13.82 10.66 18.63
CA GLY A 57 -13.75 12.11 18.55
C GLY A 57 -12.31 12.62 18.65
N GLY A 58 -11.95 13.56 17.77
CA GLY A 58 -10.56 13.97 17.63
C GLY A 58 -10.04 14.81 18.79
N ALA A 59 -8.94 14.37 19.39
CA ALA A 59 -8.16 15.15 20.35
C ALA A 59 -7.53 16.39 19.67
N ALA A 60 -7.10 17.37 20.46
CA ALA A 60 -6.27 18.46 19.97
C ALA A 60 -4.91 17.88 19.55
N VAL A 61 -4.67 17.79 18.25
CA VAL A 61 -3.41 17.31 17.69
C VAL A 61 -2.48 18.49 17.50
N GLU A 62 -1.24 18.34 17.96
CA GLU A 62 -0.21 19.35 17.80
C GLU A 62 0.10 19.57 16.31
N ARG A 63 0.34 20.83 15.93
CA ARG A 63 0.53 21.20 14.53
C ARG A 63 1.78 20.51 13.99
N ASN A 64 1.66 19.91 12.81
CA ASN A 64 2.76 19.20 12.17
C ASN A 64 3.98 20.15 12.00
N PRO A 65 5.23 19.68 12.24
CA PRO A 65 6.43 20.49 12.08
C PRO A 65 6.54 21.09 10.67
N ALA A 66 7.21 22.24 10.55
CA ALA A 66 7.44 22.87 9.26
C ALA A 66 8.14 21.90 8.29
N GLY A 67 7.57 21.73 7.09
CA GLY A 67 8.09 20.83 6.04
C GLY A 67 7.59 19.38 6.10
N ALA A 68 6.96 18.95 7.19
CA ALA A 68 6.45 17.58 7.30
C ALA A 68 5.28 17.30 6.33
N ASN A 69 4.41 18.30 6.06
CA ASN A 69 3.36 18.16 5.03
C ASN A 69 3.93 17.95 3.62
N GLY A 70 5.05 18.60 3.29
CA GLY A 70 5.73 18.42 2.00
C GLY A 70 6.35 17.02 1.87
N ARG A 71 6.91 16.48 2.96
CA ARG A 71 7.37 15.09 3.00
C ARG A 71 6.21 14.12 2.85
N ILE A 72 5.10 14.33 3.54
CA ILE A 72 3.90 13.48 3.38
C ILE A 72 3.40 13.51 1.93
N ALA A 73 3.33 14.68 1.31
CA ALA A 73 2.95 14.80 -0.10
C ALA A 73 3.91 14.03 -1.03
N LEU A 74 5.23 14.13 -0.81
CA LEU A 74 6.22 13.35 -1.54
C LEU A 74 6.08 11.83 -1.32
N MET A 75 5.75 11.39 -0.10
CA MET A 75 5.46 9.97 0.15
C MET A 75 4.28 9.48 -0.67
N VAL A 76 3.21 10.27 -0.74
CA VAL A 76 2.04 9.93 -1.56
C VAL A 76 2.45 9.83 -3.02
N VAL A 77 3.23 10.79 -3.54
CA VAL A 77 3.74 10.74 -4.92
C VAL A 77 4.57 9.48 -5.18
N PHE A 78 5.49 9.10 -4.28
CA PHE A 78 6.28 7.89 -4.44
C PHE A 78 5.44 6.61 -4.34
N ALA A 79 4.44 6.57 -3.46
CA ALA A 79 3.53 5.43 -3.36
C ALA A 79 2.65 5.28 -4.61
N THR A 80 2.15 6.40 -5.14
CA THR A 80 1.40 6.42 -6.41
C THR A 80 2.27 5.99 -7.59
N ALA A 81 3.49 6.53 -7.69
CA ALA A 81 4.43 6.12 -8.73
C ALA A 81 4.76 4.62 -8.62
N TYR A 82 5.00 4.11 -7.41
CA TYR A 82 5.20 2.69 -7.18
C TYR A 82 4.01 1.87 -7.68
N ALA A 83 2.78 2.23 -7.36
CA ALA A 83 1.59 1.51 -7.81
C ALA A 83 1.47 1.43 -9.35
N PHE A 84 1.79 2.51 -10.07
CA PHE A 84 1.76 2.52 -11.53
C PHE A 84 2.94 1.77 -12.17
N LEU A 85 4.14 1.88 -11.60
CA LEU A 85 5.35 1.24 -12.12
C LEU A 85 5.46 -0.23 -11.71
N PHE A 86 4.68 -0.69 -10.73
CA PHE A 86 4.80 -2.02 -10.12
C PHE A 86 4.72 -3.16 -11.13
N GLN A 87 3.76 -3.10 -12.06
CA GLN A 87 3.61 -4.15 -13.09
C GLN A 87 4.75 -4.12 -14.12
N TRP A 88 5.24 -2.95 -14.48
CA TRP A 88 6.26 -2.79 -15.53
C TRP A 88 7.67 -3.11 -15.03
N LEU A 89 8.05 -2.56 -13.87
CA LEU A 89 9.40 -2.73 -13.30
C LEU A 89 9.55 -4.05 -12.55
N GLY A 90 8.45 -4.66 -12.12
CA GLY A 90 8.47 -5.85 -11.28
C GLY A 90 8.73 -5.53 -9.80
N PHE A 91 8.48 -6.53 -8.94
CA PHE A 91 8.50 -6.36 -7.49
C PHE A 91 9.87 -5.90 -6.97
N VAL A 92 10.97 -6.54 -7.39
CA VAL A 92 12.30 -6.28 -6.84
C VAL A 92 12.75 -4.84 -7.14
N ILE A 93 12.64 -4.39 -8.40
CA ILE A 93 13.10 -3.07 -8.81
C ILE A 93 12.16 -1.98 -8.25
N ALA A 94 10.84 -2.15 -8.40
CA ALA A 94 9.88 -1.17 -7.91
C ALA A 94 9.99 -0.98 -6.39
N THR A 95 10.09 -2.07 -5.62
CA THR A 95 10.16 -2.02 -4.15
C THR A 95 11.50 -1.48 -3.69
N SER A 96 12.61 -1.81 -4.37
CA SER A 96 13.92 -1.21 -4.10
C SER A 96 13.89 0.30 -4.25
N LEU A 97 13.40 0.81 -5.40
CA LEU A 97 13.32 2.24 -5.66
C LEU A 97 12.43 2.95 -4.64
N MET A 98 11.24 2.40 -4.37
CA MET A 98 10.33 2.91 -3.36
C MET A 98 11.01 3.01 -1.99
N THR A 99 11.68 1.94 -1.55
CA THR A 99 12.38 1.91 -0.27
C THR A 99 13.52 2.92 -0.20
N ILE A 100 14.27 3.10 -1.30
CA ILE A 100 15.36 4.08 -1.38
C ILE A 100 14.83 5.51 -1.25
N PHE A 101 13.83 5.87 -2.05
CA PHE A 101 13.29 7.23 -2.06
C PHE A 101 12.59 7.58 -0.74
N VAL A 102 11.83 6.63 -0.17
CA VAL A 102 11.20 6.80 1.13
C VAL A 102 12.26 6.88 2.23
N GLY A 103 13.23 5.97 2.26
CA GLY A 103 14.33 6.01 3.23
C GLY A 103 15.11 7.32 3.18
N ARG A 104 15.32 7.87 1.98
CA ARG A 104 15.96 9.17 1.79
C ARG A 104 15.12 10.34 2.32
N LEU A 105 13.81 10.24 2.19
CA LEU A 105 12.86 11.25 2.67
C LEU A 105 12.86 11.35 4.21
N PHE A 106 13.15 10.24 4.89
CA PHE A 106 13.34 10.19 6.34
C PHE A 106 14.78 10.52 6.80
N GLY A 107 15.68 10.91 5.88
CA GLY A 107 17.04 11.34 6.20
C GLY A 107 18.09 10.22 6.22
N GLY A 108 17.77 9.04 5.69
CA GLY A 108 18.75 7.98 5.51
C GLY A 108 19.86 8.34 4.50
N SER A 109 21.06 7.78 4.73
CA SER A 109 22.17 7.89 3.77
C SER A 109 21.85 7.08 2.50
N TRP A 110 22.12 7.65 1.33
CA TRP A 110 21.90 7.03 0.03
C TRP A 110 22.43 5.60 -0.06
N ILE A 111 23.64 5.36 0.46
CA ILE A 111 24.27 4.03 0.44
C ILE A 111 23.50 3.04 1.32
N LYS A 112 23.14 3.46 2.54
CA LYS A 112 22.39 2.60 3.48
C LYS A 112 20.98 2.31 2.96
N CYS A 113 20.31 3.29 2.38
CA CYS A 113 19.00 3.12 1.77
C CYS A 113 19.03 2.23 0.53
N ALA A 114 20.07 2.36 -0.31
CA ALA A 114 20.27 1.49 -1.46
C ALA A 114 20.49 0.03 -1.06
N ILE A 115 21.42 -0.22 -0.13
CA ILE A 115 21.68 -1.56 0.37
C ILE A 115 20.43 -2.13 1.05
N GLY A 116 19.80 -1.35 1.94
CA GLY A 116 18.59 -1.77 2.63
C GLY A 116 17.43 -2.09 1.68
N GLY A 117 17.20 -1.25 0.66
CA GLY A 117 16.13 -1.46 -0.32
C GLY A 117 16.37 -2.71 -1.18
N VAL A 118 17.59 -2.93 -1.65
CA VAL A 118 17.93 -4.11 -2.46
C VAL A 118 17.86 -5.38 -1.63
N VAL A 119 18.47 -5.40 -0.45
CA VAL A 119 18.47 -6.57 0.44
C VAL A 119 17.04 -6.93 0.86
N MET A 120 16.26 -5.94 1.29
CA MET A 120 14.89 -6.17 1.76
C MET A 120 13.96 -6.63 0.65
N SER A 121 14.05 -6.03 -0.56
CA SER A 121 13.24 -6.44 -1.69
C SER A 121 13.58 -7.85 -2.19
N LEU A 122 14.86 -8.23 -2.26
CA LEU A 122 15.28 -9.58 -2.60
C LEU A 122 14.82 -10.60 -1.56
N PHE A 123 14.97 -10.27 -0.27
CA PHE A 123 14.51 -11.12 0.82
C PHE A 123 12.99 -11.38 0.73
N PHE A 124 12.19 -10.33 0.57
CA PHE A 124 10.74 -10.49 0.41
C PHE A 124 10.36 -11.18 -0.89
N PHE A 125 11.10 -10.95 -1.97
CA PHE A 125 10.87 -11.67 -3.22
C PHE A 125 11.03 -13.17 -3.01
N VAL A 126 12.12 -13.62 -2.40
CA VAL A 126 12.32 -15.04 -2.08
C VAL A 126 11.25 -15.56 -1.13
N LEU A 127 10.90 -14.79 -0.10
CA LEU A 127 9.87 -15.19 0.86
C LEU A 127 8.50 -15.37 0.20
N PHE A 128 8.06 -14.43 -0.63
CA PHE A 128 6.75 -14.50 -1.27
C PHE A 128 6.73 -15.46 -2.45
N ASP A 129 7.72 -15.41 -3.33
CA ASP A 129 7.79 -16.25 -4.53
C ASP A 129 8.12 -17.71 -4.19
N LYS A 130 9.16 -17.96 -3.40
CA LYS A 130 9.66 -19.33 -3.17
C LYS A 130 9.08 -20.02 -1.95
N VAL A 131 8.76 -19.29 -0.89
CA VAL A 131 8.27 -19.88 0.37
C VAL A 131 6.75 -19.91 0.44
N LEU A 132 6.11 -18.83 0.00
CA LEU A 132 4.66 -18.66 0.06
C LEU A 132 3.94 -18.97 -1.27
N ASP A 133 4.70 -19.25 -2.33
CA ASP A 133 4.19 -19.57 -3.68
C ASP A 133 3.21 -18.51 -4.23
N VAL A 134 3.49 -17.24 -3.93
CA VAL A 134 2.71 -16.08 -4.37
C VAL A 134 3.30 -15.57 -5.67
N VAL A 135 2.47 -15.43 -6.71
CA VAL A 135 2.91 -14.88 -8.00
C VAL A 135 3.20 -13.38 -7.86
N LEU A 136 4.47 -12.99 -7.91
CA LEU A 136 4.88 -11.58 -7.97
C LEU A 136 5.22 -11.17 -9.41
N PRO A 137 4.97 -9.91 -9.79
CA PRO A 137 5.36 -9.43 -11.11
C PRO A 137 6.89 -9.43 -11.26
N GLY A 138 7.40 -10.15 -12.26
CA GLY A 138 8.81 -10.08 -12.67
C GLY A 138 9.15 -8.81 -13.43
N GLY A 139 8.19 -8.25 -14.18
CA GLY A 139 8.34 -7.02 -14.96
C GLY A 139 9.53 -7.10 -15.92
N LEU A 140 10.42 -6.11 -15.90
CA LEU A 140 11.66 -6.11 -16.71
C LEU A 140 12.58 -7.31 -16.46
N LEU A 141 12.48 -7.94 -15.29
CA LEU A 141 13.27 -9.11 -14.92
C LEU A 141 12.59 -10.43 -15.28
N GLU A 142 11.39 -10.42 -15.86
CA GLU A 142 10.66 -11.64 -16.23
C GLU A 142 11.45 -12.57 -17.17
N ASN A 143 12.37 -12.03 -17.97
CA ASN A 143 13.24 -12.84 -18.84
C ASN A 143 14.47 -13.44 -18.13
N LEU A 144 14.72 -13.09 -16.86
CA LEU A 144 15.92 -13.46 -16.09
C LEU A 144 15.63 -14.36 -14.89
N ILE A 145 14.35 -14.49 -14.50
CA ILE A 145 13.89 -15.24 -13.31
C ILE A 145 13.04 -16.43 -13.77
#